data_AF-A0A5P9P0D7-F1
#
_entry.id   AF-A0A5P9P0D7-F1
#
_cell.length_a   1.000
_cell.length_b   1.000
_cell.length_c   1.000
_cell.angle_alpha   90.00
_cell.angle_beta   90.00
_cell.angle_gamma   90.00
#
_symmetry.space_group_name_H-M   'P 1'
#
loop_
_entity.id
_entity.type
_entity.pdbx_description
1 polymer ?
#
loop_
_entity_poly.entity_id
_entity_poly.type
_entity_poly.pdbx_seq_one_letter_code
_entity_poly.pdbx_strand_id
1 'polypeptide(L)'
;MSDDTSTETDRRDSLETDGGRDVDYLGAKIHMFKPATPFMRDHLKVIWGLFAVWMLFTFGPVTATWLATDFMTSTQVLGFQLHYFLTAIGSPVGALVLCAVYAWQRDQLDAQYDITHETETEAEAGQAVAADGGERE
;
A
#
# COMPACT_ATOMS: atom_id res chain seq x y z
N MET A 1 -49.92 29.52 -3.06
CA MET A 1 -49.38 29.20 -1.73
C MET A 1 -48.07 28.48 -2.00
N SER A 2 -46.97 29.02 -1.48
CA SER A 2 -45.59 28.85 -1.92
C SER A 2 -45.06 27.42 -2.01
N ASP A 3 -44.12 27.25 -2.94
CA ASP A 3 -43.10 26.21 -3.00
C ASP A 3 -42.37 26.06 -1.65
N ASP A 4 -42.12 24.82 -1.22
CA ASP A 4 -41.08 24.54 -0.23
C ASP A 4 -40.14 23.46 -0.79
N THR A 5 -39.09 23.98 -1.42
CA THR A 5 -37.87 23.28 -1.76
C THR A 5 -37.09 23.07 -0.47
N SER A 6 -36.92 21.83 -0.04
CA SER A 6 -35.93 21.47 0.98
C SER A 6 -35.15 20.28 0.47
N THR A 7 -34.05 20.62 -0.19
CA THR A 7 -32.95 19.80 -0.65
C THR A 7 -32.50 18.83 0.44
N GLU A 8 -33.03 17.61 0.42
CA GLU A 8 -32.49 16.51 1.23
C GLU A 8 -31.22 16.01 0.54
N THR A 9 -30.17 16.79 0.77
CA THR A 9 -28.74 16.45 0.80
C THR A 9 -28.46 15.01 0.39
N ASP A 10 -28.26 14.85 -0.92
CA ASP A 10 -27.38 13.89 -1.56
C ASP A 10 -26.03 13.90 -0.82
N ARG A 11 -25.93 13.13 0.28
CA ARG A 11 -24.66 12.76 0.91
C ARG A 11 -23.94 11.89 -0.11
N ARG A 12 -23.34 12.53 -1.10
CA ARG A 12 -22.27 11.92 -1.88
C ARG A 12 -21.21 11.62 -0.86
N ASP A 13 -21.01 10.33 -0.68
CA ASP A 13 -19.88 9.67 -0.07
C ASP A 13 -18.61 10.39 -0.52
N SER A 14 -18.21 11.42 0.23
CA SER A 14 -17.00 12.18 -0.03
C SER A 14 -15.89 11.26 0.41
N LEU A 15 -15.43 10.41 -0.52
CA LEU A 15 -14.31 9.51 -0.32
C LEU A 15 -13.17 10.32 0.30
N GLU A 16 -12.97 10.12 1.60
CA GLU A 16 -12.12 10.92 2.47
C GLU A 16 -10.65 10.52 2.28
N THR A 17 -10.26 10.30 1.02
CA THR A 17 -8.94 9.80 0.62
C THR A 17 -7.93 10.93 0.48
N ASP A 18 -8.27 12.16 0.87
CA ASP A 18 -7.48 13.37 0.57
C ASP A 18 -7.35 14.37 1.75
N GLY A 19 -7.58 13.91 2.99
CA GLY A 19 -7.44 14.76 4.17
C GLY A 19 -8.57 15.77 4.34
N GLY A 20 -9.82 15.32 4.17
CA GLY A 20 -11.01 16.14 4.40
C GLY A 20 -11.19 17.34 3.45
N ARG A 21 -10.44 17.44 2.34
CA ARG A 21 -10.69 18.47 1.32
C ARG A 21 -11.77 18.01 0.37
N ASP A 22 -12.77 18.86 0.16
CA ASP A 22 -13.81 18.68 -0.85
C ASP A 22 -13.18 18.79 -2.25
N VAL A 23 -12.74 17.66 -2.79
CA VAL A 23 -12.24 17.54 -4.16
C VAL A 23 -13.35 16.96 -5.02
N ASP A 24 -13.82 17.77 -5.98
CA ASP A 24 -14.83 17.35 -6.95
C ASP A 24 -14.24 16.35 -7.96
N TYR A 25 -14.27 15.07 -7.60
CA TYR A 25 -13.82 13.95 -8.44
C TYR A 25 -14.66 13.74 -9.70
N LEU A 26 -15.88 14.31 -9.77
CA LEU A 26 -16.80 14.13 -10.90
C LEU A 26 -16.69 15.28 -11.93
N GLY A 27 -16.34 16.48 -11.49
CA GLY A 27 -16.14 17.65 -12.36
C GLY A 27 -14.68 17.88 -12.80
N ALA A 28 -13.69 17.35 -12.07
CA ALA A 28 -12.28 17.54 -12.41
C ALA A 28 -11.82 16.54 -13.48
N LYS A 29 -11.13 17.04 -14.52
CA LYS A 29 -10.50 16.21 -15.55
C LYS A 29 -9.32 15.44 -14.93
N ILE A 30 -9.56 14.21 -14.49
CA ILE A 30 -8.58 13.38 -13.78
C ILE A 30 -7.41 13.04 -14.73
N HIS A 31 -6.25 13.64 -14.47
CA HIS A 31 -4.98 13.21 -15.05
C HIS A 31 -4.38 12.12 -14.16
N MET A 32 -4.56 10.85 -14.51
CA MET A 32 -4.06 9.69 -13.75
C MET A 32 -2.55 9.76 -13.43
N PHE A 33 -1.77 10.42 -14.29
CA PHE A 33 -0.32 10.56 -14.15
C PHE A 33 0.12 11.82 -13.38
N LYS A 34 -0.81 12.63 -12.88
CA LYS A 34 -0.51 13.89 -12.19
C LYS A 34 -1.42 14.04 -10.97
N PRO A 35 -1.06 13.41 -9.83
CA PRO A 35 -1.88 13.48 -8.62
C PRO A 35 -2.08 14.93 -8.20
N ALA A 36 -3.33 15.31 -7.98
CA ALA A 36 -3.75 16.70 -7.81
C ALA A 36 -3.52 17.22 -6.39
N THR A 37 -3.50 16.34 -5.38
CA THR A 37 -3.45 16.71 -3.97
C THR A 37 -2.09 16.47 -3.32
N PRO A 38 -1.74 17.25 -2.28
CA PRO A 38 -0.52 17.03 -1.50
C PRO A 38 -0.47 15.66 -0.81
N PHE A 39 -1.61 15.18 -0.27
CA PHE A 39 -1.71 13.89 0.42
C PHE A 39 -1.30 12.72 -0.50
N MET A 40 -1.91 12.61 -1.68
CA MET A 40 -1.56 11.57 -2.65
C MET A 40 -0.08 11.61 -3.07
N ARG A 41 0.49 12.81 -3.21
CA ARG A 41 1.89 12.98 -3.58
C ARG A 41 2.84 12.49 -2.49
N ASP A 42 2.51 12.75 -1.23
CA ASP A 42 3.33 12.31 -0.11
C ASP A 42 3.17 10.81 0.15
N HIS A 43 1.96 10.29 0.06
CA HIS A 43 1.72 8.85 0.12
C HIS A 43 2.48 8.10 -0.98
N LEU A 44 2.45 8.61 -2.22
CA LEU A 44 3.19 8.00 -3.31
C LEU A 44 4.71 8.00 -3.07
N LYS A 45 5.28 9.04 -2.45
CA LYS A 45 6.72 9.04 -2.08
C LYS A 45 7.05 7.94 -1.07
N VAL A 46 6.18 7.73 -0.07
CA VAL A 46 6.33 6.65 0.91
C VAL A 46 6.30 5.29 0.20
N ILE A 47 5.29 5.04 -0.64
CA ILE A 47 5.17 3.79 -1.41
C ILE A 47 6.41 3.57 -2.28
N TRP A 48 6.89 4.60 -2.99
CA TRP A 48 8.06 4.48 -3.85
C TRP A 48 9.34 4.17 -3.05
N GLY A 49 9.49 4.79 -1.88
CA GLY A 49 10.58 4.49 -0.96
C GLY A 49 10.56 3.04 -0.50
N LEU A 50 9.39 2.54 -0.06
CA LEU A 50 9.22 1.15 0.35
C LEU A 50 9.45 0.18 -0.81
N PHE A 51 8.96 0.51 -2.00
CA PHE A 51 9.19 -0.28 -3.21
C PHE A 51 10.68 -0.40 -3.54
N ALA A 52 11.44 0.69 -3.46
CA ALA A 52 12.88 0.66 -3.70
C ALA A 52 13.61 -0.23 -2.68
N VAL A 53 13.24 -0.16 -1.40
CA VAL A 53 13.80 -1.04 -0.36
C VAL A 53 13.39 -2.50 -0.59
N TRP A 54 12.12 -2.75 -0.91
CA TRP A 54 11.62 -4.09 -1.24
C TRP A 54 12.38 -4.71 -2.42
N MET A 55 12.63 -3.92 -3.46
CA MET A 55 13.41 -4.33 -4.62
C MET A 55 14.83 -4.74 -4.21
N LEU A 56 15.45 -4.01 -3.28
CA LEU A 56 16.77 -4.38 -2.75
C LEU A 56 16.73 -5.69 -1.94
N PHE A 57 15.73 -5.91 -1.11
CA PHE A 57 15.62 -7.17 -0.37
C PHE A 57 15.34 -8.38 -1.27
N THR A 58 14.53 -8.18 -2.31
CA THR A 58 14.11 -9.25 -3.23
C THR A 58 15.20 -9.57 -4.26
N PHE A 59 15.73 -8.55 -4.94
CA PHE A 59 16.70 -8.73 -6.01
C PHE A 59 18.14 -8.61 -5.53
N GLY A 60 18.40 -7.91 -4.42
CA GLY A 60 19.75 -7.67 -3.91
C GLY A 60 20.56 -8.95 -3.69
N PRO A 61 20.04 -10.01 -3.04
CA PRO A 61 20.78 -11.26 -2.88
C PRO A 61 21.19 -11.89 -4.22
N VAL A 62 20.29 -11.86 -5.22
CA VAL A 62 20.57 -12.41 -6.56
C VAL A 62 21.62 -11.58 -7.28
N THR A 63 21.44 -10.25 -7.32
CA THR A 63 22.40 -9.33 -7.95
C THR A 63 23.76 -9.37 -7.27
N ALA A 64 23.80 -9.42 -5.95
CA ALA A 64 25.05 -9.49 -5.20
C ALA A 64 25.75 -10.84 -5.37
N THR A 65 25.00 -11.94 -5.55
CA THR A 65 25.60 -13.25 -5.91
C THR A 65 26.23 -13.22 -7.29
N TRP A 66 25.62 -12.50 -8.24
CA TRP A 66 26.20 -12.31 -9.57
C TRP A 66 27.46 -11.42 -9.54
N LEU A 67 27.47 -10.36 -8.74
CA LEU A 67 28.61 -9.43 -8.62
C LEU A 67 29.77 -9.97 -7.77
N ALA A 68 29.46 -10.74 -6.73
CA ALA A 68 30.41 -11.19 -5.71
C ALA A 68 30.19 -12.68 -5.36
N THR A 69 30.24 -13.53 -6.39
CA THR A 69 29.93 -14.97 -6.28
C THR A 69 30.75 -15.68 -5.22
N ASP A 70 32.08 -15.47 -5.21
CA ASP A 70 32.96 -16.13 -4.24
C ASP A 70 32.61 -15.77 -2.80
N PHE A 71 32.37 -14.48 -2.52
CA PHE A 71 31.99 -14.04 -1.19
C PHE A 71 30.63 -14.61 -0.75
N MET A 72 29.65 -14.56 -1.65
CA MET A 72 28.28 -15.01 -1.39
C MET A 72 28.14 -16.53 -1.21
N THR A 73 29.05 -17.32 -1.79
CA THR A 73 29.03 -18.78 -1.73
C THR A 73 29.98 -19.36 -0.69
N SER A 74 31.10 -18.69 -0.40
CA SER A 74 32.08 -19.13 0.62
C SER A 74 31.69 -18.73 2.04
N THR A 75 31.03 -17.57 2.21
CA THR A 75 30.61 -17.11 3.54
C THR A 75 29.45 -17.95 4.03
N GLN A 76 29.59 -18.51 5.24
CA GLN A 76 28.55 -19.32 5.87
C GLN A 76 27.91 -18.59 7.05
N VAL A 77 26.58 -18.64 7.11
CA VAL A 77 25.75 -18.12 8.21
C VAL A 77 24.84 -19.26 8.68
N LEU A 78 24.95 -19.61 9.95
CA LEU A 78 24.18 -20.71 10.56
C LEU A 78 24.32 -22.06 9.79
N GLY A 79 25.47 -22.29 9.15
CA GLY A 79 25.75 -23.49 8.35
C GLY A 79 25.28 -23.43 6.90
N PHE A 80 24.64 -22.35 6.47
CA PHE A 80 24.19 -22.16 5.08
C PHE A 80 25.03 -21.10 4.38
N GLN A 81 25.17 -21.18 3.05
CA GLN A 81 25.85 -20.14 2.29
C GLN A 81 25.06 -18.82 2.37
N LEU A 82 25.77 -17.69 2.38
CA LEU A 82 25.18 -16.38 2.67
C LEU A 82 24.01 -16.03 1.75
N HIS A 83 24.12 -16.27 0.45
CA HIS A 83 23.02 -16.00 -0.49
C HIS A 83 21.76 -16.83 -0.21
N TYR A 84 21.90 -18.11 0.20
CA TYR A 84 20.77 -18.92 0.62
C TYR A 84 20.13 -18.38 1.88
N PHE A 85 20.92 -17.96 2.87
CA PHE A 85 20.39 -17.39 4.10
C PHE A 85 19.63 -16.07 3.83
N LEU A 86 20.21 -15.17 3.03
CA LEU A 86 19.60 -13.88 2.70
C LEU A 86 18.30 -14.04 1.90
N THR A 87 18.25 -15.00 0.97
CA THR A 87 17.02 -15.27 0.20
C THR A 87 15.95 -15.97 1.02
N ALA A 88 16.31 -16.99 1.82
CA ALA A 88 15.35 -17.79 2.57
C ALA A 88 14.81 -17.10 3.82
N ILE A 89 15.64 -16.29 4.51
CA ILE A 89 15.26 -15.62 5.76
C ILE A 89 15.25 -14.11 5.59
N GLY A 90 16.32 -13.54 5.02
CA GLY A 90 16.48 -12.10 4.88
C GLY A 90 15.34 -11.44 4.10
N SER A 91 14.95 -12.01 2.96
CA SER A 91 13.88 -11.47 2.12
C SER A 91 12.50 -11.56 2.79
N PRO A 92 12.03 -12.71 3.33
CA PRO A 92 10.76 -12.77 4.04
C PRO A 92 10.69 -11.89 5.28
N VAL A 93 11.75 -11.88 6.11
CA VAL A 93 11.81 -11.01 7.29
C VAL A 93 11.82 -9.54 6.89
N GLY A 94 12.58 -9.18 5.85
CA GLY A 94 12.57 -7.83 5.28
C GLY A 94 11.19 -7.40 4.82
N ALA A 95 10.44 -8.28 4.15
CA ALA A 95 9.06 -7.99 3.74
C ALA A 95 8.14 -7.72 4.95
N LEU A 96 8.23 -8.52 6.02
CA LEU A 96 7.44 -8.30 7.24
C LEU A 96 7.78 -6.96 7.91
N VAL A 97 9.07 -6.63 7.99
CA VAL A 97 9.51 -5.33 8.51
C VAL A 97 8.98 -4.18 7.64
N LEU A 98 9.00 -4.33 6.31
CA LEU A 98 8.44 -3.34 5.41
C LEU A 98 6.93 -3.16 5.61
N CYS A 99 6.18 -4.24 5.82
CA CYS A 99 4.75 -4.14 6.14
C CYS A 99 4.51 -3.36 7.44
N ALA A 100 5.29 -3.64 8.49
CA ALA A 100 5.18 -2.91 9.75
C ALA A 100 5.54 -1.42 9.60
N VAL A 101 6.62 -1.12 8.88
CA VAL A 101 7.05 0.26 8.58
C VAL A 101 6.01 0.99 7.72
N TYR A 102 5.39 0.29 6.77
CA TYR A 102 4.32 0.85 5.94
C TYR A 102 3.14 1.27 6.81
N ALA A 103 2.64 0.36 7.66
CA ALA A 103 1.52 0.66 8.56
C ALA A 103 1.81 1.89 9.41
N TRP A 104 3.00 1.96 10.03
CA TRP A 104 3.38 3.11 10.85
C TRP A 104 3.54 4.42 10.06
N GLN A 105 4.06 4.37 8.84
CA GLN A 105 4.15 5.58 8.00
C GLN A 105 2.79 6.02 7.47
N ARG A 106 1.90 5.07 7.17
CA ARG A 106 0.53 5.37 6.74
C ARG A 106 -0.23 6.08 7.86
N ASP A 107 -0.20 5.52 9.08
CA ASP A 107 -0.89 6.12 10.23
C ASP A 107 -0.36 7.54 10.56
N GLN A 108 0.95 7.76 10.41
CA GLN A 108 1.54 9.10 10.56
C GLN A 108 1.12 10.08 9.47
N LEU A 109 0.91 9.59 8.25
CA LEU A 109 0.47 10.41 7.13
C LEU A 109 -1.01 10.78 7.30
N ASP A 110 -1.84 9.82 7.71
CA ASP A 110 -3.25 10.05 7.99
C ASP A 110 -3.43 11.10 9.11
N ALA A 111 -2.63 11.01 10.18
CA ALA A 111 -2.62 12.00 11.27
C ALA A 111 -2.19 13.41 10.83
N GLN A 112 -1.30 13.55 9.83
CA GLN A 112 -0.86 14.86 9.32
C GLN A 112 -1.95 15.57 8.52
N TYR A 113 -2.87 14.80 7.93
CA TYR A 113 -3.91 15.29 7.06
C TYR A 113 -5.31 15.21 7.70
N ASP A 114 -5.37 14.92 9.02
CA ASP A 114 -6.60 14.81 9.83
C ASP A 114 -7.61 13.80 9.26
N ILE A 115 -7.12 12.72 8.64
CA ILE A 115 -7.96 11.66 8.09
C ILE A 115 -8.42 10.78 9.23
N THR A 116 -9.72 10.77 9.51
CA THR A 116 -10.33 9.86 10.48
C THR A 116 -10.98 8.71 9.74
N HIS A 117 -10.43 7.50 9.91
CA HIS A 117 -11.15 6.30 9.54
C HIS A 117 -12.01 5.90 10.74
N GLU A 118 -13.33 6.05 10.65
CA GLU A 118 -14.20 5.35 11.60
C GLU A 118 -13.82 3.87 11.53
N THR A 119 -13.46 3.29 12.67
CA THR A 119 -13.09 1.87 12.74
C THR A 119 -14.36 1.05 12.49
N GLU A 120 -14.75 0.91 11.23
CA GLU A 120 -15.64 -0.16 10.81
C GLU A 120 -14.95 -1.46 11.19
N THR A 121 -15.60 -2.19 12.10
CA THR A 121 -15.04 -3.35 12.77
C THR A 121 -14.54 -4.35 11.74
N GLU A 122 -13.24 -4.62 11.83
CA GLU A 122 -12.45 -5.58 11.08
C GLU A 122 -13.12 -6.97 11.08
N ALA A 123 -13.99 -7.23 10.09
CA ALA A 123 -14.66 -8.51 9.90
C ALA A 123 -14.51 -9.07 8.46
N GLU A 124 -13.66 -8.47 7.63
CA GLU A 124 -13.42 -8.92 6.24
C GLU A 124 -11.97 -9.24 5.91
N ALA A 125 -11.10 -9.43 6.91
CA ALA A 125 -9.80 -10.08 6.71
C ALA A 125 -9.98 -11.60 6.56
N GLY A 126 -10.69 -12.04 5.52
CA GLY A 126 -10.87 -13.46 5.21
C GLY A 126 -12.13 -13.85 4.43
N GLN A 127 -12.75 -12.93 3.68
CA GLN A 127 -13.96 -13.29 2.93
C GLN A 127 -13.64 -14.25 1.78
N ALA A 128 -14.28 -15.42 1.86
CA ALA A 128 -14.12 -16.57 1.00
C ALA A 128 -14.28 -16.22 -0.49
N VAL A 129 -13.39 -16.76 -1.33
CA VAL A 129 -13.54 -16.76 -2.79
C VAL A 129 -14.81 -17.55 -3.13
N ALA A 130 -15.83 -16.87 -3.66
CA ALA A 130 -16.99 -17.52 -4.24
C ALA A 130 -16.59 -18.20 -5.57
N ALA A 131 -16.36 -19.52 -5.51
CA ALA A 131 -16.22 -20.37 -6.68
C ALA A 131 -17.56 -21.06 -6.95
N ASP A 132 -18.53 -20.30 -7.45
CA ASP A 132 -19.75 -20.86 -8.04
C ASP A 132 -19.75 -20.56 -9.53
N GLY A 133 -19.45 -21.59 -10.32
CA GLY A 133 -19.45 -21.55 -11.77
C GLY A 133 -20.87 -21.72 -12.29
N GLY A 134 -21.37 -20.69 -12.97
CA GLY A 134 -22.73 -20.53 -13.48
C GLY A 134 -23.46 -21.79 -13.93
N GLU A 135 -24.67 -21.95 -13.40
CA GLU A 135 -25.70 -22.87 -13.90
C GLU A 135 -26.21 -22.37 -15.26
N ARG A 136 -26.29 -23.29 -16.23
CA ARG A 136 -26.79 -23.08 -17.59
C ARG A 136 -28.32 -23.01 -17.56
N GLU A 137 -28.90 -21.98 -18.20
CA GLU A 137 -30.22 -22.10 -18.82
C GLU A 137 -30.10 -22.67 -20.25
#